data_AF-A0A8E0KMS3-F1
#
_entry.id   AF-A0A8E0KMS3-F1
#
_cell.length_a   1.000
_cell.length_b   1.000
_cell.length_c   1.000
_cell.angle_alpha   90.00
_cell.angle_beta   90.00
_cell.angle_gamma   90.00
#
_symmetry.space_group_name_H-M   'P 1'
#
loop_
_entity.id
_entity.type
_entity.pdbx_description
1 polymer ?
#
loop_
_entity_poly.entity_id
_entity_poly.type
_entity_poly.pdbx_seq_one_letter_code
_entity_poly.pdbx_strand_id
1 'polypeptide(L)' 'MDFTWTSSGGAVNFDTHADRPGTPYHGYGKGSEQRVEGELVAAFTGSHGWFWRNRTGEPVTITLQTTGAYTEVRRVV' A
#
# COMPACT_ATOMS: atom_id res chain seq x y z
N MET A 1 -12.21 0.90 3.28
CA MET A 1 -11.71 -0.48 3.08
C MET A 1 -10.63 -0.69 4.10
N ASP A 2 -10.81 -1.64 5.00
CA ASP A 2 -9.80 -1.93 6.02
C ASP A 2 -8.65 -2.68 5.38
N PHE A 3 -7.43 -2.34 5.77
CA PHE A 3 -6.24 -3.03 5.33
C PHE A 3 -5.28 -3.28 6.49
N THR A 4 -4.44 -4.28 6.28
CA THR A 4 -3.23 -4.51 7.05
C THR A 4 -2.19 -5.04 6.09
N TRP A 5 -0.97 -4.52 6.16
CA TRP A 5 0.16 -5.18 5.53
C TRP A 5 1.29 -5.42 6.53
N THR A 6 2.08 -6.46 6.27
CA THR A 6 3.25 -6.84 7.05
C THR A 6 4.42 -7.23 6.15
N SER A 7 5.63 -7.02 6.63
CA SER A 7 6.89 -7.48 6.04
C SER A 7 7.45 -8.66 6.83
N SER A 8 7.85 -9.74 6.15
CA SER A 8 8.51 -10.90 6.77
C SER A 8 9.92 -10.60 7.31
N GLY A 9 10.53 -9.52 6.84
CA GLY A 9 11.82 -9.03 7.31
C GLY A 9 11.63 -7.94 8.37
N GLY A 10 12.37 -6.85 8.24
CA GLY A 10 12.20 -5.65 9.06
C GLY A 10 11.30 -4.60 8.42
N ALA A 11 11.43 -3.37 8.92
CA ALA A 11 10.74 -2.22 8.35
C ALA A 11 11.14 -1.98 6.88
N VAL A 12 10.14 -1.68 6.04
CA VAL A 12 10.33 -1.32 4.63
C VAL A 12 9.78 0.08 4.39
N ASN A 13 10.35 0.79 3.42
CA ASN A 13 9.74 2.05 3.01
C ASN A 13 8.40 1.77 2.34
N PHE A 14 7.38 2.55 2.69
CA PHE A 14 6.05 2.40 2.11
C PHE A 14 5.44 3.74 1.71
N ASP A 15 4.51 3.67 0.76
CA ASP A 15 3.62 4.76 0.38
C ASP A 15 2.23 4.19 0.03
N THR A 16 1.25 4.48 0.87
CA THR A 16 -0.17 4.20 0.59
C THR A 16 -0.76 5.43 -0.09
N HIS A 17 -1.21 5.28 -1.32
CA HIS A 17 -1.55 6.42 -2.16
C HIS A 17 -2.67 6.12 -3.16
N ALA A 18 -3.16 7.19 -3.77
CA ALA A 18 -3.96 7.18 -4.96
C ALA A 18 -3.32 8.09 -6.00
N ASP A 19 -3.15 7.58 -7.20
CA ASP A 19 -2.73 8.36 -8.36
C ASP A 19 -3.42 7.84 -9.63
N ARG A 20 -3.66 8.76 -10.57
CA ARG A 20 -4.11 8.43 -11.92
C ARG A 20 -3.73 9.57 -12.86
N PRO A 21 -3.54 9.32 -14.17
CA PRO A 21 -3.29 10.38 -15.12
C PRO A 21 -4.33 11.51 -15.02
N GLY A 22 -3.86 12.75 -14.94
CA GLY A 22 -4.73 13.92 -14.82
C GLY A 22 -5.35 14.13 -13.43
N THR A 23 -4.90 13.44 -12.38
CA THR A 23 -5.32 13.69 -10.99
C THR A 23 -4.11 13.89 -10.09
N PRO A 24 -4.13 14.88 -9.18
CA PRO A 24 -3.06 15.06 -8.22
C PRO A 24 -2.84 13.79 -7.38
N TYR A 25 -1.58 13.54 -7.03
CA TYR A 25 -1.23 12.54 -6.03
C TYR A 25 -2.02 12.78 -4.74
N HIS A 26 -2.57 11.70 -4.18
CA HIS A 26 -3.18 11.70 -2.86
C HIS A 26 -2.50 10.66 -1.97
N GLY A 27 -1.88 11.12 -0.89
CA GLY A 27 -1.20 10.24 0.07
C GLY A 27 -2.08 9.91 1.26
N TYR A 28 -2.25 8.63 1.54
CA TYR A 28 -2.90 8.11 2.75
C TYR A 28 -1.90 7.92 3.91
N GLY A 29 -0.63 7.67 3.59
CA GLY A 29 0.42 7.53 4.59
C GLY A 29 1.71 7.01 3.96
N LYS A 30 2.84 7.50 4.44
CA LYS A 30 4.18 7.09 3.99
C LYS A 30 5.15 7.03 5.16
N GLY A 31 6.15 6.16 5.06
CA GLY A 31 7.11 5.99 6.14
C GLY A 31 8.02 4.78 5.95
N SER A 32 8.49 4.24 7.08
CA SER A 32 9.30 3.03 7.14
C SER A 32 8.82 2.19 8.30
N GLU A 33 8.05 1.13 8.03
CA GLU A 33 7.42 0.32 9.07
C GLU A 33 7.45 -1.16 8.69
N GLN A 34 7.37 -2.04 9.69
CA GLN A 34 7.24 -3.49 9.46
C GLN A 34 5.79 -3.92 9.29
N ARG A 35 4.85 -3.15 9.88
CA ARG A 35 3.41 -3.38 9.83
C ARG A 35 2.70 -2.04 9.79
N VAL A 36 1.69 -1.91 8.93
CA VAL A 36 0.72 -0.81 8.98
C VAL A 36 -0.67 -1.38 8.79
N GLU A 37 -1.61 -0.86 9.57
CA GLU A 37 -3.04 -1.14 9.48
C GLU A 37 -3.82 0.16 9.47
N GLY A 38 -5.01 0.14 8.89
CA GLY A 38 -5.89 1.30 8.85
C GLY A 38 -7.04 1.14 7.88
N GLU A 39 -7.80 2.21 7.73
CA GLU A 39 -8.88 2.30 6.76
C GLU A 39 -8.45 3.15 5.56
N LEU A 40 -8.57 2.59 4.35
CA LEU A 40 -8.44 3.33 3.11
C LEU A 40 -9.83 3.81 2.66
N VAL A 41 -10.02 5.13 2.72
CA VAL A 41 -11.21 5.82 2.19
C VAL A 41 -10.85 6.41 0.83
N ALA A 42 -11.48 5.91 -0.24
CA ALA A 42 -11.16 6.34 -1.60
C ALA A 42 -11.44 7.83 -1.80
N ALA A 43 -10.39 8.62 -2.09
CA ALA A 43 -10.52 10.07 -2.29
C ALA A 43 -11.22 10.42 -3.61
N PHE A 44 -11.23 9.49 -4.56
CA PHE A 44 -11.89 9.58 -5.85
C PHE A 44 -12.06 8.18 -6.47
N THR A 45 -12.88 8.05 -7.51
CA THR A 45 -13.01 6.82 -8.30
C THR A 45 -11.72 6.49 -9.05
N GLY A 46 -11.13 5.32 -8.84
CA GLY A 46 -9.93 4.91 -9.58
C GLY A 46 -9.06 3.96 -8.78
N SER A 47 -7.77 3.92 -9.16
CA SER A 47 -6.77 3.08 -8.50
C SER A 47 -6.31 3.70 -7.18
N HIS A 48 -6.23 2.86 -6.16
CA HIS A 48 -5.68 3.14 -4.84
C HIS A 48 -4.80 1.96 -4.48
N GLY A 49 -3.66 2.22 -3.86
CA GLY A 49 -2.70 1.14 -3.65
C GLY A 49 -1.60 1.44 -2.67
N TRP A 50 -0.69 0.49 -2.61
CA TRP A 50 0.47 0.49 -1.75
C TRP A 50 1.70 0.28 -2.61
N PHE A 51 2.72 1.07 -2.31
CA PHE A 51 4.07 0.85 -2.77
C PHE A 51 4.93 0.43 -1.58
N TRP A 52 5.78 -0.56 -1.77
CA TRP A 52 6.79 -0.97 -0.80
C TRP A 52 8.16 -1.01 -1.47
N ARG A 53 9.17 -0.50 -0.77
CA ARG A 53 10.56 -0.59 -1.19
C ARG A 53 11.39 -1.21 -0.08
N ASN A 54 11.91 -2.39 -0.38
CA ASN A 54 12.95 -3.00 0.42
C ASN A 54 14.30 -2.32 0.11
N ARG A 55 15.04 -1.94 1.16
CA ARG A 55 16.41 -1.40 1.04
C ARG A 55 17.47 -2.36 1.58
N THR A 56 17.07 -3.53 2.07
CA THR A 56 17.99 -4.60 2.43
C THR A 56 18.46 -5.35 1.19
N GLY A 57 19.58 -6.06 1.30
CA GLY A 57 20.01 -7.01 0.26
C GLY A 57 19.23 -8.34 0.28
N GLU A 58 18.57 -8.64 1.39
CA GLU A 58 17.82 -9.89 1.57
C GLU A 58 16.39 -9.83 1.00
N PRO A 59 15.85 -10.95 0.49
CA PRO A 59 14.45 -11.05 0.08
C PRO A 59 13.48 -10.75 1.24
N VAL A 60 12.37 -10.08 0.92
CA VAL A 60 11.28 -9.79 1.84
C VAL A 60 9.95 -10.18 1.20
N THR A 61 9.08 -10.82 1.97
CA THR A 61 7.70 -11.09 1.61
C THR A 61 6.79 -10.04 2.22
N ILE A 62 5.93 -9.44 1.39
CA ILE A 62 4.83 -8.58 1.86
C ILE A 62 3.54 -9.39 1.88
N THR A 63 2.85 -9.38 3.01
CA THR A 63 1.48 -9.91 3.13
C THR A 63 0.53 -8.74 3.30
N LEU A 64 -0.34 -8.51 2.31
CA LEU A 64 -1.43 -7.54 2.35
C LEU A 64 -2.75 -8.29 2.56
N GLN A 65 -3.51 -7.86 3.56
CA GLN A 65 -4.88 -8.30 3.82
C GLN A 65 -5.80 -7.10 3.69
N THR A 66 -6.89 -7.26 2.95
CA THR A 66 -7.88 -6.20 2.70
C THR A 66 -9.27 -6.73 2.96
N THR A 67 -10.15 -5.89 3.50
CA THR A 67 -11.57 -6.22 3.72
C THR A 67 -12.43 -5.02 3.34
N GLY A 68 -13.46 -5.26 2.53
CA GLY A 68 -14.38 -4.23 2.06
C GLY A 68 -14.55 -4.24 0.54
N ALA A 69 -15.11 -3.15 0.01
CA ALA A 69 -15.45 -3.04 -1.41
C ALA A 69 -14.23 -2.67 -2.28
N TYR A 70 -13.89 -3.55 -3.21
CA TYR A 70 -12.97 -3.31 -4.33
C TYR A 70 -13.27 -4.35 -5.43
N THR A 71 -12.86 -4.07 -6.66
CA THR A 71 -13.08 -5.00 -7.79
C THR A 71 -11.98 -6.05 -7.91
N GLU A 72 -10.74 -5.64 -7.73
CA GLU A 72 -9.57 -6.53 -7.81
C GLU A 72 -8.39 -5.97 -7.01
N VAL A 73 -7.43 -6.84 -6.69
CA VAL A 73 -6.10 -6.45 -6.22
C VAL A 73 -5.12 -6.86 -7.32
N ARG A 74 -4.42 -5.89 -7.89
CA ARG A 74 -3.45 -6.12 -8.97
C ARG A 74 -2.04 -5.82 -8.49
N ARG A 75 -1.12 -6.76 -8.73
CA ARG A 75 0.32 -6.50 -8.60
C ARG A 75 0.82 -5.76 -9.84
N VAL A 76 1.40 -4.58 -9.63
CA VAL A 76 2.09 -3.79 -10.65
C VAL A 76 3.59 -3.82 -10.32
N VAL A 77 4.45 -3.98 -11.33
CA VAL A 77 5.92 -4.04 -11.22
C VAL A 77 6.56 -2.97 -12.09
#